data_AF-A0A504LSS4-F1
#
_entry.id   AF-A0A504LSS4-F1
#
_cell.length_a   1.000
_cell.length_b   1.000
_cell.length_c   1.000
_cell.angle_alpha   90.00
_cell.angle_beta   90.00
_cell.angle_gamma   90.00
#
_symmetry.space_group_name_H-M   'P 1'
#
loop_
_entity.id
_entity.type
_entity.pdbx_description
1 polymer ?
#
loop_
_entity_poly.entity_id
_entity_poly.type
_entity_poly.pdbx_seq_one_letter_code
_entity_poly.pdbx_strand_id
1 'polypeptide(L)' 'MPALAQTLTASDVRQAIICYLIDKVDNSSVSISEVIRGLREMFPLCEMTDWELADYIARSAIDAGFAIEFDAGVP' A
#
# COMPACT_ATOMS: atom_id res chain seq x y z
N MET A 1 25.35 13.23 -12.88
CA MET A 1 23.89 13.07 -13.07
C MET A 1 23.26 13.27 -11.71
N PRO A 2 22.46 14.32 -11.45
CA PRO A 2 21.76 14.39 -10.19
C PRO A 2 20.71 13.29 -10.22
N ALA A 3 20.82 12.32 -9.30
CA ALA A 3 19.74 11.39 -9.04
C ALA A 3 18.52 12.24 -8.75
N LEU A 4 17.52 12.19 -9.63
CA LEU A 4 16.20 12.72 -9.35
C LEU A 4 15.82 12.11 -8.01
N ALA A 5 15.82 12.93 -6.96
CA ALA A 5 14.98 12.69 -5.81
C ALA A 5 13.57 12.66 -6.42
N GLN A 6 13.14 11.47 -6.82
CA GLN A 6 11.81 11.24 -7.35
C GLN A 6 10.92 11.53 -6.16
N THR A 7 10.44 12.77 -6.09
CA THR A 7 9.33 13.14 -5.23
C THR A 7 8.24 12.17 -5.62
N LEU A 8 8.01 11.19 -4.76
CA LEU A 8 7.12 10.11 -5.10
C LEU A 8 5.75 10.73 -5.23
N THR A 9 5.25 10.82 -6.44
CA THR A 9 3.97 11.49 -6.64
C THR A 9 2.89 10.59 -6.05
N ALA A 10 1.81 11.18 -5.57
CA ALA A 10 0.68 10.39 -5.08
C ALA A 10 0.24 9.33 -6.12
N SER A 11 0.39 9.60 -7.41
CA SER A 11 0.13 8.66 -8.50
C SER A 11 1.05 7.42 -8.48
N ASP A 12 2.34 7.58 -8.16
CA ASP A 12 3.30 6.47 -8.08
C ASP A 12 2.95 5.53 -6.91
N VAL A 13 2.56 6.11 -5.77
CA VAL A 13 2.05 5.36 -4.61
C VAL A 13 0.80 4.56 -4.99
N ARG A 14 -0.14 5.19 -5.70
CA ARG A 14 -1.38 4.53 -6.14
C ARG A 14 -1.10 3.33 -7.04
N GLN A 15 -0.21 3.49 -8.00
CA GLN A 15 0.11 2.40 -8.93
C GLN A 15 0.78 1.23 -8.23
N ALA A 16 1.69 1.50 -7.29
CA ALA A 16 2.33 0.46 -6.49
C ALA A 16 1.34 -0.30 -5.61
N ILE A 17 0.37 0.38 -5.01
CA ILE A 17 -0.71 -0.25 -4.23
C ILE A 17 -1.52 -1.20 -5.11
N ILE A 18 -1.90 -0.75 -6.31
CA ILE A 18 -2.64 -1.58 -7.26
C ILE A 18 -1.81 -2.79 -7.70
N CYS A 19 -0.53 -2.60 -8.02
CA CYS A 19 0.38 -3.70 -8.36
C CYS A 19 0.52 -4.70 -7.21
N TYR A 20 0.61 -4.23 -5.96
CA TYR A 20 0.69 -5.10 -4.79
C TYR A 20 -0.60 -5.90 -4.57
N LEU A 21 -1.77 -5.28 -4.79
CA LEU A 21 -3.06 -5.98 -4.73
C LEU A 21 -3.22 -7.02 -5.85
N ILE A 22 -2.76 -6.70 -7.08
CA ILE A 22 -2.80 -7.64 -8.22
C ILE A 22 -1.86 -8.82 -8.00
N ASP A 23 -0.64 -8.60 -7.48
CA ASP A 23 0.29 -9.68 -7.15
C ASP A 23 -0.31 -10.65 -6.11
N LYS A 24 -1.19 -10.13 -5.25
CA LYS A 24 -1.90 -10.91 -4.24
C LYS A 24 -3.22 -11.48 -4.72
N VAL A 25 -3.63 -11.38 -6.00
CA VAL A 25 -4.92 -11.91 -6.50
C VAL A 25 -5.17 -13.39 -6.15
N ASP A 26 -4.12 -14.21 -6.09
CA ASP A 26 -4.22 -15.62 -5.71
C ASP A 26 -4.65 -15.82 -4.25
N ASN A 27 -4.45 -14.80 -3.39
CA ASN A 27 -4.95 -14.74 -2.03
C ASN A 27 -6.00 -13.63 -1.93
N SER A 28 -7.28 -13.98 -1.83
CA SER A 28 -8.37 -13.01 -1.73
C SER A 28 -8.39 -12.21 -0.41
N SER A 29 -7.29 -12.20 0.35
CA SER A 29 -7.11 -11.46 1.58
C SER A 29 -5.81 -10.64 1.55
N VAL A 30 -5.87 -9.43 2.11
CA VAL A 30 -4.72 -8.52 2.20
C VAL A 30 -4.59 -7.92 3.59
N SER A 31 -3.38 -7.95 4.15
CA SER A 31 -3.04 -7.24 5.39
C SER A 31 -2.57 -5.81 5.09
N ILE A 32 -3.30 -4.82 5.61
CA ILE A 32 -2.96 -3.40 5.42
C ILE A 32 -1.56 -3.10 5.98
N SER A 33 -1.20 -3.68 7.13
CA SER A 33 0.10 -3.51 7.79
C SER A 33 1.25 -3.94 6.90
N GLU A 34 1.09 -5.07 6.21
CA GLU A 34 2.11 -5.60 5.31
C GLU A 34 2.26 -4.75 4.05
N VAL A 35 1.14 -4.27 3.49
CA VAL A 35 1.16 -3.37 2.33
C VAL A 35 1.84 -2.05 2.69
N ILE A 36 1.52 -1.46 3.84
CA ILE A 36 2.16 -0.22 4.32
C ILE A 36 3.66 -0.43 4.50
N ARG A 37 4.07 -1.54 5.13
CA ARG A 37 5.50 -1.86 5.30
C ARG A 37 6.21 -1.95 3.94
N GLY A 38 5.64 -2.69 2.98
CA GLY A 38 6.21 -2.81 1.64
C GLY A 38 6.29 -1.47 0.90
N LEU A 39 5.27 -0.62 1.03
CA LEU A 39 5.29 0.73 0.46
C LEU A 39 6.32 1.63 1.12
N ARG A 40 6.51 1.54 2.44
CA ARG A 40 7.55 2.32 3.16
C ARG A 40 8.95 1.87 2.77
N GLU A 41 9.16 0.58 2.51
CA GLU A 41 10.42 0.04 2.00
C GLU A 41 10.70 0.47 0.55
N MET A 42 9.69 0.43 -0.32
CA MET A 42 9.82 0.89 -1.71
C MET A 42 9.92 2.41 -1.83
N PHE A 43 9.23 3.13 -0.94
CA PHE A 43 9.08 4.58 -1.00
C PHE A 43 9.35 5.24 0.36
N PRO A 44 10.61 5.20 0.82
CA PRO A 44 10.99 5.79 2.11
C PRO A 44 10.81 7.31 2.15
N LEU A 45 10.71 7.97 0.99
CA LEU A 45 10.50 9.41 0.84
C LEU A 45 9.02 9.80 0.66
N CYS A 46 8.10 8.83 0.74
CA CYS A 46 6.66 9.12 0.62
C CYS A 46 6.18 9.93 1.83
N GLU A 47 5.65 11.13 1.56
CA GLU A 47 5.11 12.04 2.58
C GLU A 47 3.75 11.60 3.13
N MET A 48 3.07 10.67 2.45
CA MET A 48 1.78 10.16 2.93
C MET A 48 1.95 9.46 4.28
N THR A 49 1.05 9.75 5.21
CA THR A 49 1.00 9.10 6.51
C THR A 49 0.54 7.64 6.37
N ASP A 50 0.89 6.81 7.35
CA ASP A 50 0.42 5.41 7.38
C ASP A 50 -1.11 5.33 7.41
N TRP A 51 -1.78 6.33 7.99
CA TRP A 51 -3.24 6.45 7.98
C TRP A 51 -3.81 6.74 6.58
N GLU A 52 -3.21 7.67 5.84
CA GLU A 52 -3.63 7.96 4.46
C GLU A 52 -3.38 6.76 3.54
N LEU A 53 -2.26 6.06 3.74
CA LEU A 53 -1.98 4.81 3.03
C LEU A 53 -3.03 3.75 3.39
N ALA A 54 -3.36 3.58 4.67
CA ALA A 54 -4.37 2.62 5.13
C ALA A 54 -5.75 2.88 4.52
N ASP A 55 -6.24 4.13 4.55
CA ASP A 55 -7.53 4.51 3.95
C ASP A 55 -7.53 4.23 2.44
N TYR A 56 -6.42 4.51 1.77
CA TYR A 56 -6.28 4.27 0.34
C TYR A 56 -6.27 2.77 -0.02
N ILE A 57 -5.51 1.97 0.74
CA ILE A 57 -5.42 0.52 0.57
C ILE A 57 -6.78 -0.12 0.83
N ALA A 58 -7.47 0.28 1.91
CA ALA A 58 -8.78 -0.28 2.26
C ALA A 58 -9.81 -0.03 1.16
N ARG A 59 -9.92 1.20 0.64
CA ARG A 59 -10.83 1.52 -0.47
C ARG A 59 -10.49 0.73 -1.74
N SER A 60 -9.21 0.67 -2.09
CA SER A 60 -8.74 -0.06 -3.28
C SER A 60 -9.01 -1.56 -3.17
N ALA A 61 -8.80 -2.14 -1.98
CA ALA A 61 -9.09 -3.55 -1.71
C ALA A 61 -10.60 -3.86 -1.82
N ILE A 62 -11.45 -2.99 -1.26
CA ILE A 62 -12.92 -3.12 -1.36
C ILE A 62 -13.38 -3.05 -2.82
N ASP A 63 -12.90 -2.06 -3.57
CA ASP A 63 -13.25 -1.89 -4.99
C ASP A 63 -12.79 -3.09 -5.84
N ALA A 64 -11.68 -3.71 -5.47
CA ALA A 64 -11.15 -4.91 -6.12
C ALA A 64 -11.74 -6.23 -5.58
N GLY A 65 -12.62 -6.19 -4.57
CA GLY A 65 -13.28 -7.37 -3.99
C GLY A 65 -12.40 -8.22 -3.06
N PHE A 66 -11.31 -7.66 -2.53
CA PHE A 66 -10.44 -8.32 -1.56
C PHE A 66 -11.00 -8.21 -0.13
N ALA A 67 -10.84 -9.27 0.65
CA ALA A 67 -11.02 -9.22 2.09
C ALA A 67 -9.84 -8.50 2.75
N ILE A 68 -10.12 -7.63 3.72
CA ILE A 68 -9.10 -6.96 4.50
C ILE A 68 -8.85 -7.79 5.76
N GLU A 69 -7.63 -8.28 5.92
CA GLU A 69 -7.18 -8.89 7.17
C GLU A 69 -6.66 -7.79 8.09
N PHE A 70 -7.33 -7.63 9.23
CA PHE A 70 -6.85 -6.79 10.31
C PHE A 70 -5.86 -7.61 11.11
N ASP A 71 -4.64 -7.10 11.25
CA ASP A 71 -3.65 -7.70 12.14
C ASP A 71 -4.28 -7.78 13.54
N ALA A 72 -4.51 -9.00 14.01
CA ALA A 72 -5.03 -9.25 15.34
C ALA A 72 -3.90 -8.91 16.32
N GLY A 73 -3.76 -7.61 16.62
CA GLY A 73 -2.82 -7.13 17.61
C GLY A 73 -3.01 -7.95 18.88
N VAL A 74 -2.00 -8.76 19.21
CA VAL A 74 -1.99 -9.53 20.44
C VAL A 74 -2.03 -8.51 21.59
N PRO A 75 -2.99 -8.65 22.54
CA PRO A 75 -3.27 -7.64 23.56
C PRO A 75 -2.10 -7.37 24.52
#